data_AF-A0A950RPI2-F1
#
_entry.id   AF-A0A950RPI2-F1
#
_cell.length_a   1.000
_cell.length_b   1.000
_cell.length_c   1.000
_cell.angle_alpha   90.00
_cell.angle_beta   90.00
_cell.angle_gamma   90.00
#
_symmetry.space_group_name_H-M   'P 1'
#
loop_
_entity.id
_entity.type
_entity.pdbx_description
1 polymer ?
#
loop_
_entity_poly.entity_id
_entity_poly.type
_entity_poly.pdbx_seq_one_letter_code
_entity_poly.pdbx_strand_id
1 'polypeptide(L)'
;MSSFETLAVRAERVTLSPMEVSRYSRHLIMPEVALEGQKRLKASSVLLIGAGGLGSPLGLYLAAAGVGRIGLVDFDTVDFSNLQRQVLHGTPDVGRPKLQSARDRLLAINPEVKIDLYETRLTSGNARTIFEPYDLVIDGTDNFPTR
;
A
#
# COMPACT_ATOMS: atom_id res chain seq x y z
N MET A 1 23.73 -6.53 -3.79
CA MET A 1 23.12 -5.20 -4.01
C MET A 1 22.08 -4.98 -2.94
N SER A 2 22.02 -3.77 -2.38
CA SER A 2 20.99 -3.42 -1.39
C SER A 2 19.59 -3.38 -2.05
N SER A 3 18.53 -3.46 -1.25
CA SER A 3 17.13 -3.29 -1.72
C SER A 3 16.96 -1.98 -2.52
N PHE A 4 17.61 -0.90 -2.08
CA PHE A 4 17.53 0.42 -2.72
C PHE A 4 18.25 0.52 -4.07
N GLU A 5 19.40 -0.16 -4.24
CA GLU A 5 20.08 -0.24 -5.54
C GLU A 5 19.21 -0.97 -6.57
N THR A 6 18.54 -2.03 -6.12
CA THR A 6 17.60 -2.80 -6.96
C THR A 6 16.39 -1.94 -7.36
N LEU A 7 15.92 -1.06 -6.48
CA LEU A 7 14.81 -0.14 -6.79
C LEU A 7 15.19 0.90 -7.84
N ALA A 8 16.39 1.48 -7.77
CA ALA A 8 16.86 2.46 -8.74
C ALA A 8 16.89 1.86 -10.17
N VAL A 9 17.46 0.66 -10.32
CA VAL A 9 17.51 -0.05 -11.61
C VAL A 9 16.12 -0.39 -12.16
N ARG A 10 15.17 -0.75 -11.28
CA ARG A 10 13.77 -0.97 -11.69
C ARG A 10 13.13 0.34 -12.18
N ALA A 11 13.37 1.45 -11.48
CA ALA A 11 12.81 2.75 -11.80
C ALA A 11 13.26 3.30 -13.17
N GLU A 12 14.48 3.00 -13.61
CA GLU A 12 14.99 3.39 -14.94
C GLU A 12 14.14 2.81 -16.09
N ARG A 13 13.54 1.64 -15.88
CA ARG A 13 12.69 0.95 -16.86
C ARG A 13 11.22 1.37 -16.78
N VAL A 14 10.86 2.17 -15.77
CA VAL A 14 9.49 2.61 -15.57
C VAL A 14 9.20 3.84 -16.44
N THR A 15 8.10 3.76 -17.16
CA THR A 15 7.49 4.90 -17.86
C THR A 15 6.15 5.25 -17.21
N LEU A 16 5.81 6.53 -17.26
CA LEU A 16 4.49 7.01 -16.86
C LEU A 16 3.63 7.16 -18.12
N SER A 17 2.42 6.60 -18.09
CA SER A 17 1.43 6.84 -19.13
C SER A 17 0.97 8.32 -19.10
N PRO A 18 0.36 8.83 -20.18
CA PRO A 18 -0.21 10.18 -20.17
C PRO A 18 -1.22 10.40 -19.02
N MET A 19 -2.01 9.37 -18.69
CA MET A 19 -2.95 9.43 -17.56
C MET A 19 -2.23 9.55 -16.22
N GLU A 20 -1.13 8.83 -16.02
CA GLU A 20 -0.30 8.92 -14.82
C GLU A 20 0.42 10.27 -14.73
N VAL A 21 0.94 10.80 -15.85
CA VAL A 21 1.53 12.14 -15.91
C VAL A 21 0.50 13.19 -15.48
N SER A 22 -0.75 13.09 -15.96
CA SER A 22 -1.83 13.97 -15.54
C SER A 22 -2.16 13.83 -14.05
N ARG A 23 -2.29 12.58 -13.56
CA ARG A 23 -2.63 12.28 -12.16
C ARG A 23 -1.56 12.80 -11.20
N TYR A 24 -0.28 12.60 -11.51
CA TYR A 24 0.84 12.95 -10.65
C TYR A 24 1.45 14.32 -10.98
N SER A 25 0.79 15.14 -11.79
CA SER A 25 1.28 16.47 -12.21
C SER A 25 1.81 17.32 -11.05
N ARG A 26 1.14 17.28 -9.89
CA ARG A 26 1.59 17.98 -8.68
C ARG A 26 2.86 17.40 -8.04
N HIS A 27 3.14 16.11 -8.20
CA HIS A 27 4.40 15.52 -7.75
C HIS A 27 5.54 15.84 -8.72
N LEU A 28 5.26 15.84 -10.03
CA LEU A 28 6.26 16.06 -11.08
C LEU A 28 6.87 17.48 -11.04
N ILE A 29 6.16 18.46 -10.49
CA ILE A 29 6.65 19.83 -10.30
C ILE A 29 7.45 20.02 -9.00
N MET A 30 7.37 19.10 -8.03
CA MET A 30 8.13 19.21 -6.77
C MET A 30 9.57 18.78 -7.02
N PRO A 31 10.58 19.64 -6.80
CA PRO A 31 11.99 19.30 -7.08
C PRO A 31 12.47 18.03 -6.36
N GLU A 32 11.96 17.75 -5.17
CA GLU A 32 12.33 16.61 -4.32
C GLU A 32 11.78 15.27 -4.84
N VAL A 33 10.75 15.32 -5.70
CA VAL A 33 10.15 14.12 -6.31
C VAL A 33 10.45 14.12 -7.81
N ALA A 34 9.93 15.11 -8.55
CA ALA A 34 10.06 15.22 -9.99
C ALA A 34 9.70 13.90 -10.72
N LEU A 35 10.12 13.77 -11.98
CA LEU A 35 9.87 12.57 -12.77
C LEU A 35 10.52 11.31 -12.17
N GLU A 36 11.77 11.43 -11.74
CA GLU A 36 12.55 10.28 -11.26
C GLU A 36 12.03 9.75 -9.93
N GLY A 37 11.61 10.62 -9.00
CA GLY A 37 10.95 10.21 -7.76
C GLY A 37 9.61 9.52 -8.02
N GLN A 38 8.82 10.02 -8.96
CA GLN A 38 7.54 9.37 -9.29
C GLN A 38 7.75 8.00 -9.97
N LYS A 39 8.77 7.85 -10.83
CA LYS A 39 9.16 6.53 -11.37
C LYS A 39 9.60 5.57 -10.27
N ARG A 40 10.34 6.05 -9.26
CA ARG A 40 10.74 5.25 -8.10
C ARG A 40 9.55 4.82 -7.26
N LEU A 41 8.55 5.68 -7.04
CA LEU A 41 7.29 5.30 -6.39
C LEU A 41 6.57 4.21 -7.19
N LYS A 42 6.42 4.39 -8.50
CA LYS A 42 5.78 3.38 -9.35
C LYS A 42 6.57 2.07 -9.43
N ALA A 43 7.89 2.10 -9.30
CA ALA A 43 8.73 0.90 -9.26
C ALA A 43 8.71 0.19 -7.90
N SER A 44 8.26 0.87 -6.84
CA SER A 44 8.36 0.36 -5.48
C SER A 44 7.22 -0.58 -5.10
N SER A 45 7.51 -1.40 -4.10
CA SER A 45 6.57 -2.32 -3.49
C SER A 45 6.57 -2.16 -1.98
N VAL A 46 5.38 -2.00 -1.39
CA VAL A 46 5.20 -1.80 0.05
C VAL A 46 4.28 -2.88 0.60
N LEU A 47 4.70 -3.55 1.67
CA LEU A 47 3.84 -4.41 2.46
C LEU A 47 3.31 -3.62 3.66
N LEU A 48 2.00 -3.55 3.81
CA LEU A 48 1.33 -2.94 4.94
C LEU A 48 0.71 -4.04 5.82
N ILE A 49 1.18 -4.13 7.06
CA ILE A 49 0.68 -5.08 8.05
C ILE A 49 -0.43 -4.39 8.85
N GLY A 50 -1.66 -4.87 8.71
CA GLY A 50 -2.85 -4.29 9.29
C GLY A 50 -3.49 -3.25 8.38
N ALA A 51 -4.79 -3.40 8.11
CA ALA A 51 -5.65 -2.44 7.42
C ALA A 51 -6.52 -1.63 8.40
N GLY A 52 -6.16 -1.62 9.69
CA GLY A 52 -6.88 -0.95 10.77
C GLY A 52 -6.64 0.57 10.85
N GLY A 53 -6.58 1.12 12.07
CA GLY A 53 -6.56 2.58 12.27
C GLY A 53 -5.31 3.27 11.72
N LEU A 54 -4.13 2.64 11.87
CA LEU A 54 -2.87 3.16 11.32
C LEU A 54 -2.69 2.78 9.85
N GLY A 55 -3.06 1.55 9.49
CA GLY A 55 -3.01 1.07 8.12
C GLY A 55 -3.92 1.82 7.15
N SER A 56 -5.10 2.25 7.62
CA SER A 56 -6.09 2.96 6.80
C SER A 56 -5.51 4.20 6.09
N PRO A 57 -5.01 5.23 6.81
CA PRO A 57 -4.44 6.41 6.15
C PRO A 57 -3.19 6.08 5.33
N LEU A 58 -2.35 5.13 5.77
CA LEU A 58 -1.17 4.71 5.03
C LEU A 58 -1.56 4.13 3.66
N GLY A 59 -2.48 3.18 3.62
CA GLY A 59 -2.95 2.59 2.36
C GLY A 59 -3.50 3.64 1.40
N LEU A 60 -4.36 4.55 1.90
CA LEU A 60 -4.93 5.64 1.11
C LEU A 60 -3.86 6.50 0.44
N TYR A 61 -2.86 6.96 1.21
CA TYR A 61 -1.82 7.84 0.68
C TYR A 61 -0.77 7.11 -0.16
N LEU A 62 -0.42 5.86 0.16
CA LEU A 62 0.48 5.06 -0.68
C LEU A 62 -0.12 4.81 -2.07
N ALA A 63 -1.41 4.47 -2.14
CA ALA A 63 -2.11 4.28 -3.41
C ALA A 63 -2.24 5.61 -4.17
N ALA A 64 -2.61 6.70 -3.50
CA ALA A 64 -2.70 8.03 -4.11
C ALA A 64 -1.34 8.55 -4.60
N ALA A 65 -0.25 8.24 -3.88
CA ALA A 65 1.11 8.59 -4.24
C ALA A 65 1.62 7.84 -5.48
N GLY A 66 0.97 6.72 -5.85
CA GLY A 66 1.35 5.91 -6.99
C GLY A 66 2.45 4.90 -6.67
N VAL A 67 2.48 4.36 -5.45
CA VAL A 67 3.27 3.15 -5.16
C VAL A 67 2.79 2.03 -6.09
N GLY A 68 3.70 1.42 -6.85
CA GLY A 68 3.29 0.49 -7.91
C GLY A 68 2.63 -0.79 -7.41
N ARG A 69 3.07 -1.27 -6.23
CA ARG A 69 2.55 -2.50 -5.63
C ARG A 69 2.36 -2.33 -4.14
N ILE A 70 1.17 -2.66 -3.64
CA ILE A 70 0.84 -2.64 -2.21
C ILE A 70 0.36 -4.03 -1.80
N GLY A 71 1.08 -4.67 -0.88
CA GLY A 71 0.62 -5.87 -0.19
C GLY A 71 -0.12 -5.49 1.09
N LEU A 72 -1.24 -6.14 1.37
CA LEU A 72 -2.02 -5.93 2.58
C LEU A 72 -2.11 -7.24 3.37
N VAL A 73 -1.74 -7.20 4.66
CA VAL A 73 -1.87 -8.34 5.58
C VAL A 73 -2.89 -7.97 6.64
N ASP A 74 -4.03 -8.66 6.67
CA ASP A 74 -5.05 -8.51 7.71
C ASP A 74 -5.91 -9.78 7.69
N PHE A 75 -6.53 -10.13 8.81
CA PHE A 75 -7.38 -11.32 8.94
C PHE A 75 -8.76 -10.99 9.50
N ASP A 76 -9.02 -9.73 9.84
CA ASP A 76 -10.27 -9.29 10.44
C ASP A 76 -11.33 -8.91 9.39
N THR A 77 -12.56 -8.77 9.88
CA THR A 77 -13.68 -8.14 9.16
C THR A 77 -13.87 -6.68 9.58
N VAL A 78 -14.55 -5.91 8.73
CA VAL A 78 -14.93 -4.53 9.04
C VAL A 78 -16.01 -4.53 10.13
N ASP A 79 -15.76 -3.79 11.19
CA ASP A 79 -16.70 -3.62 12.31
C ASP A 79 -17.16 -2.16 12.40
N PHE A 80 -18.44 -1.96 12.68
CA PHE A 80 -19.04 -0.62 12.77
C PHE A 80 -18.36 0.28 13.81
N SER A 81 -17.99 -0.26 14.98
CA SER A 81 -17.34 0.51 16.05
C SER A 81 -15.93 1.01 15.67
N ASN A 82 -15.34 0.40 14.64
CA ASN A 82 -14.01 0.75 14.15
C ASN A 82 -14.01 1.86 13.10
N LEU A 83 -15.17 2.18 12.51
CA LEU A 83 -15.27 3.18 11.43
C LEU A 83 -14.87 4.60 11.86
N GLN A 84 -14.89 4.92 13.16
CA GLN A 84 -14.44 6.22 13.67
C GLN A 84 -12.95 6.51 13.42
N ARG A 85 -12.13 5.47 13.18
CA ARG A 85 -10.69 5.60 12.94
C ARG A 85 -10.16 4.82 11.73
N GLN A 86 -10.92 3.87 11.20
CA GLN A 86 -10.51 3.04 10.05
C GLN A 86 -11.09 3.62 8.75
N VAL A 87 -10.57 4.79 8.36
CA VAL A 87 -11.08 5.61 7.24
C VAL A 87 -10.94 4.97 5.85
N LEU A 88 -10.28 3.82 5.75
CA LEU A 88 -10.21 3.03 4.53
C LEU A 88 -11.53 2.28 4.25
N HIS A 89 -12.35 2.05 5.28
CA HIS A 89 -13.60 1.30 5.22
C HIS A 89 -14.82 2.22 5.33
N GLY A 90 -15.97 1.76 4.83
CA GLY A 90 -17.24 2.46 4.94
C GLY A 90 -18.34 1.63 5.59
N THR A 91 -19.44 2.28 5.97
CA THR A 91 -20.65 1.60 6.50
C THR A 91 -21.17 0.47 5.62
N PRO A 92 -21.16 0.56 4.26
CA PRO A 92 -21.58 -0.55 3.40
C PRO A 92 -20.68 -1.79 3.50
N ASP A 93 -19.47 -1.66 4.04
CA ASP A 93 -18.51 -2.76 4.13
C ASP A 93 -18.57 -3.53 5.45
N VAL A 94 -19.40 -3.10 6.42
CA VAL A 94 -19.52 -3.77 7.72
C VAL A 94 -19.85 -5.26 7.52
N GLY A 95 -19.05 -6.13 8.14
CA GLY A 95 -19.12 -7.59 7.99
C GLY A 95 -18.31 -8.18 6.82
N ARG A 96 -17.81 -7.37 5.88
CA ARG A 96 -16.88 -7.82 4.82
C ARG A 96 -15.47 -7.99 5.38
N PRO A 97 -14.62 -8.87 4.79
CA PRO A 97 -13.20 -8.90 5.12
C PRO A 97 -12.55 -7.53 4.87
N LYS A 98 -11.74 -7.05 5.83
CA LYS A 98 -11.08 -5.74 5.71
C LYS A 98 -10.25 -5.65 4.44
N LEU A 99 -9.55 -6.73 4.08
CA LEU A 99 -8.72 -6.78 2.87
C LEU A 99 -9.49 -6.53 1.57
N GLN A 100 -10.74 -7.01 1.47
CA GLN A 100 -11.56 -6.82 0.28
C GLN A 100 -12.06 -5.37 0.21
N SER A 101 -12.59 -4.83 1.32
CA SER A 101 -12.98 -3.40 1.40
C SER A 101 -11.80 -2.48 1.10
N ALA A 102 -10.63 -2.78 1.68
CA ALA A 102 -9.39 -2.05 1.44
C ALA A 102 -9.01 -2.06 -0.05
N ARG A 103 -8.91 -3.25 -0.67
CA ARG A 103 -8.55 -3.36 -2.09
C ARG A 103 -9.47 -2.53 -2.97
N ASP A 104 -10.78 -2.70 -2.79
CA ASP A 104 -11.78 -2.02 -3.61
C ASP A 104 -11.66 -0.49 -3.45
N ARG A 105 -11.44 0.00 -2.22
CA ARG A 105 -11.21 1.42 -1.95
C ARG A 105 -9.93 1.95 -2.57
N LEU A 106 -8.82 1.21 -2.47
CA LEU A 106 -7.52 1.63 -3.01
C LEU A 106 -7.53 1.66 -4.54
N LEU A 107 -8.13 0.66 -5.19
CA LEU A 107 -8.28 0.63 -6.65
C LEU A 107 -9.24 1.72 -7.15
N ALA A 108 -10.26 2.09 -6.37
CA ALA A 108 -11.10 3.24 -6.67
C ALA A 108 -10.34 4.57 -6.63
N ILE A 109 -9.29 4.67 -5.80
CA ILE A 109 -8.41 5.85 -5.76
C ILE A 109 -7.44 5.83 -6.95
N ASN A 110 -6.79 4.68 -7.17
CA ASN A 110 -5.77 4.53 -8.19
C ASN A 110 -5.80 3.11 -8.81
N PRO A 111 -6.40 2.94 -10.00
CA PRO A 111 -6.54 1.63 -10.63
C PRO A 111 -5.22 1.08 -11.19
N GLU A 112 -4.16 1.91 -11.30
CA GLU A 112 -2.85 1.49 -11.80
C GLU A 112 -2.01 0.76 -10.74
N VAL A 113 -2.45 0.78 -9.47
CA VAL A 113 -1.72 0.13 -8.37
C VAL A 113 -2.06 -1.36 -8.32
N LYS A 114 -1.04 -2.21 -8.25
CA LYS A 114 -1.22 -3.63 -7.98
C LYS A 114 -1.47 -3.86 -6.49
N ILE A 115 -2.56 -4.54 -6.14
CA ILE A 115 -2.88 -4.90 -4.75
C ILE A 115 -2.77 -6.41 -4.56
N ASP A 116 -1.95 -6.84 -3.61
CA ASP A 116 -1.86 -8.23 -3.17
C ASP A 116 -2.45 -8.40 -1.78
N LEU A 117 -3.22 -9.47 -1.57
CA LEU A 117 -3.95 -9.71 -0.32
C LEU A 117 -3.40 -10.95 0.39
N TYR A 118 -3.09 -10.81 1.68
CA TYR A 118 -2.69 -11.89 2.56
C TYR A 118 -3.68 -11.99 3.72
N GLU A 119 -4.75 -12.77 3.52
CA GLU A 119 -5.79 -13.00 4.53
C GLU A 119 -5.29 -13.99 5.59
N THR A 120 -4.36 -13.52 6.42
CA THR A 120 -3.68 -14.35 7.42
C THR A 120 -3.20 -13.50 8.58
N ARG A 121 -3.06 -14.14 9.74
CA ARG A 121 -2.34 -13.54 10.86
C ARG A 121 -0.84 -13.65 10.58
N LEU A 122 -0.12 -12.55 10.75
CA LEU A 122 1.33 -12.58 10.65
C LEU A 122 1.92 -13.39 11.81
N THR A 123 2.84 -14.29 11.48
CA THR A 123 3.55 -15.17 12.42
C THR A 123 5.01 -15.28 12.01
N SER A 124 5.88 -15.72 12.92
CA SER A 124 7.28 -16.00 12.58
C SER A 124 7.43 -17.05 11.46
N GLY A 125 6.47 -17.97 11.34
CA GLY A 125 6.47 -19.02 10.32
C GLY A 125 6.12 -18.55 8.90
N ASN A 126 5.40 -17.42 8.76
CA ASN A 126 5.00 -16.89 7.44
C ASN A 126 5.64 -15.54 7.10
N ALA A 127 6.17 -14.79 8.08
CA ALA A 127 6.63 -13.43 7.89
C ALA A 127 7.70 -13.31 6.79
N ARG A 128 8.72 -14.17 6.80
CA ARG A 128 9.81 -14.13 5.81
C ARG A 128 9.29 -14.23 4.38
N THR A 129 8.43 -15.21 4.12
CA THR A 129 7.85 -15.46 2.80
C THR A 129 6.96 -14.31 2.33
N ILE A 130 6.21 -13.70 3.26
CA ILE A 130 5.34 -12.56 2.93
C ILE A 130 6.17 -11.30 2.69
N PHE A 131 7.29 -11.10 3.41
CA PHE A 131 8.10 -9.89 3.36
C PHE A 131 9.04 -9.86 2.15
N GLU A 132 9.61 -11.00 1.77
CA GLU A 132 10.63 -11.14 0.72
C GLU A 132 10.31 -10.41 -0.61
N PRO A 133 9.06 -10.38 -1.11
CA PRO A 133 8.75 -9.71 -2.38
C PRO A 133 8.64 -8.18 -2.32
N TYR A 134 8.83 -7.56 -1.14
CA TYR A 134 8.56 -6.13 -0.91
C TYR A 134 9.81 -5.34 -0.56
N ASP A 135 9.87 -4.10 -1.03
CA ASP A 135 11.03 -3.21 -0.80
C ASP A 135 10.99 -2.57 0.59
N LEU A 136 9.79 -2.35 1.10
CA LEU A 136 9.51 -1.73 2.39
C LEU A 136 8.36 -2.47 3.09
N VAL A 137 8.54 -2.75 4.37
CA VAL A 137 7.49 -3.28 5.24
C VAL A 137 7.11 -2.20 6.24
N ILE A 138 5.81 -1.93 6.39
CA ILE A 138 5.27 -0.97 7.35
C ILE A 138 4.34 -1.71 8.29
N ASP A 139 4.64 -1.63 9.59
CA ASP A 139 3.74 -2.11 10.64
C ASP A 139 2.66 -1.05 10.92
N GLY A 140 1.44 -1.35 10.48
CA GLY A 140 0.22 -0.59 10.77
C GLY A 140 -0.63 -1.24 11.87
N THR A 141 -0.09 -2.22 12.60
CA THR A 141 -0.78 -2.84 13.73
C THR A 141 -0.70 -1.98 14.99
N ASP A 142 -1.75 -2.02 15.79
CA ASP A 142 -1.85 -1.33 17.08
C ASP A 142 -1.56 -2.28 18.26
N ASN A 143 -0.93 -3.44 18.01
CA ASN A 143 -0.71 -4.47 19.02
C ASN A 143 0.78 -4.82 19.21
N PHE A 144 1.26 -4.68 20.45
CA PHE A 144 2.67 -4.88 20.85
C PHE A 144 3.30 -6.24 20.48
N PRO A 145 2.62 -7.40 20.55
CA PRO A 145 3.21 -8.69 20.18
C PRO A 145 3.54 -8.85 18.70
N THR A 146 3.04 -7.96 17.84
CA THR A 146 3.28 -7.97 16.39
C THR A 146 4.44 -7.07 15.97
N ARG A 147 4.97 -6.24 16.89
CA ARG A 147 6.12 -5.35 16.70
C ARG A 147 7.45 -6.05 16.90
#